data_AF-A0A6A5SPC3-F1
#
_entry.id   AF-A0A6A5SPC3-F1
#
_cell.length_a   1.000
_cell.length_b   1.000
_cell.length_c   1.000
_cell.angle_alpha   90.00
_cell.angle_beta   90.00
_cell.angle_gamma   90.00
#
_symmetry.space_group_name_H-M   'P 1'
#
loop_
_entity.id
_entity.type
_entity.pdbx_description
1 polymer ?
#
loop_
_entity_poly.entity_id
_entity_poly.type
_entity_poly.pdbx_seq_one_letter_code
_entity_poly.pdbx_strand_id
1 'polypeptide(L)'
;MLLRIALFFVVACLALLVIGAEDYYKLLGLKKDASEREIKKAYRTLSKKYHPDKNHGSDTAAQKFVEVASAYEVLSDKETRKIYDQYGHDGIQQHKQGGGGGSRQQNDPFDLFSRFFGGSGHFGHHGGERRGPNMEVRVAVPLRDFYNGRKTEFTIEKQAICSACEGTGSEDGHVETCDTCGGRGVRIQRQQLAPGLFQQVQMHCDACQGKGKTIKHPCPVCSGSRVIRESETHVLEIEKGMPKGVRITYENEADESPDYVAGDLVVHLAESEPALGQLEHERTDGTFFRRRGKDLFWREVLSLREAWMGDWTRNITHLDGHIVQLSRPRGSVVQPHAVEIVKDEGMPIWHQQLENNEGLQFGDLHVEYVVVLPDIMEKSMEKEFWSVWEKYRKKKGVQIDGHLGRPEGAIKMPTPDEEGHDEL
;
A
#
# COMPACT_ATOMS: atom_id res chain seq x y z
N MET A 1 12.13 -64.29 15.39
CA MET A 1 12.57 -62.87 15.40
C MET A 1 12.66 -62.28 13.99
N LEU A 2 13.27 -62.97 13.03
CA LEU A 2 13.44 -62.51 11.64
C LEU A 2 12.13 -62.20 10.89
N LEU A 3 11.07 -62.99 11.07
CA LEU A 3 9.78 -62.78 10.39
C LEU A 3 9.05 -61.49 10.83
N ARG A 4 9.21 -61.09 12.11
CA ARG A 4 8.59 -59.87 12.66
C ARG A 4 9.32 -58.61 12.19
N ILE A 5 10.65 -58.69 12.02
CA ILE A 5 11.47 -57.60 11.50
C ILE A 5 11.19 -57.39 10.01
N ALA A 6 11.04 -58.47 9.24
CA ALA A 6 10.65 -58.41 7.83
C ALA A 6 9.25 -57.80 7.64
N LEU A 7 8.27 -58.17 8.47
CA LEU A 7 6.93 -57.57 8.43
C LEU A 7 6.95 -56.08 8.78
N PHE A 8 7.78 -55.68 9.76
CA PHE A 8 7.94 -54.28 10.14
C PHE A 8 8.61 -53.46 9.03
N PHE A 9 9.60 -54.03 8.33
CA PHE A 9 10.22 -53.40 7.17
C PHE A 9 9.25 -53.27 5.99
N VAL A 10 8.40 -54.28 5.75
CA VAL A 10 7.39 -54.22 4.68
C VAL A 10 6.31 -53.19 5.01
N VAL A 11 5.84 -53.11 6.26
CA VAL A 11 4.87 -52.09 6.70
C VAL A 11 5.49 -50.69 6.72
N ALA A 12 6.75 -50.55 7.12
CA ALA A 12 7.46 -49.27 7.08
C ALA A 12 7.74 -48.82 5.62
N CYS A 13 8.09 -49.74 4.72
CA CYS A 13 8.22 -49.45 3.30
C CYS A 13 6.87 -49.12 2.64
N LEU A 14 5.78 -49.81 3.01
CA LEU A 14 4.42 -49.47 2.57
C LEU A 14 3.98 -48.10 3.12
N ALA A 15 4.33 -47.77 4.36
CA ALA A 15 4.06 -46.45 4.95
C ALA A 15 4.89 -45.34 4.28
N LEU A 16 6.14 -45.61 3.90
CA LEU A 16 6.99 -44.68 3.14
C LEU A 16 6.53 -44.51 1.69
N LEU A 17 5.94 -45.53 1.06
CA LEU A 17 5.33 -45.43 -0.27
C LEU A 17 4.04 -44.58 -0.28
N VAL A 18 3.30 -44.54 0.83
CA VAL A 18 2.09 -43.68 0.98
C VAL A 18 2.44 -42.20 1.21
N ILE A 19 3.71 -41.88 1.49
CA ILE A 19 4.19 -40.50 1.76
C ILE A 19 4.75 -39.83 0.48
N GLY A 20 4.83 -40.54 -0.65
CA GLY A 20 5.58 -40.10 -1.84
C GLY A 20 4.81 -39.33 -2.94
N ALA A 21 3.52 -39.02 -2.76
CA ALA A 21 2.78 -38.18 -3.71
C ALA A 21 1.91 -37.18 -2.95
N GLU A 22 2.20 -35.89 -3.08
CA GLU A 22 1.41 -34.84 -2.42
C GLU A 22 0.00 -34.79 -3.00
N ASP A 23 -1.02 -34.91 -2.15
CA ASP A 23 -2.43 -34.85 -2.55
C ASP A 23 -2.76 -33.43 -3.08
N TYR A 24 -3.30 -33.32 -4.29
CA TYR A 24 -3.67 -32.04 -4.91
C TYR A 24 -4.61 -31.18 -4.04
N TYR A 25 -5.49 -31.81 -3.25
CA TYR A 25 -6.32 -31.05 -2.30
C TYR A 25 -5.48 -30.45 -1.17
N LYS A 26 -4.48 -31.19 -0.65
CA LYS A 26 -3.58 -30.68 0.39
C LYS A 26 -2.65 -29.59 -0.14
N LEU A 27 -2.18 -29.72 -1.38
CA LEU A 27 -1.39 -28.69 -2.07
C LEU A 27 -2.16 -27.36 -2.17
N LEU A 28 -3.46 -27.43 -2.46
CA LEU A 28 -4.33 -26.25 -2.47
C LEU A 28 -4.83 -25.83 -1.08
N GLY A 29 -4.53 -26.58 -0.02
CA GLY A 29 -5.01 -26.31 1.34
C GLY A 29 -6.52 -26.53 1.51
N LEU A 30 -7.11 -27.42 0.72
CA LEU A 30 -8.53 -27.71 0.65
C LEU A 30 -8.87 -29.12 1.14
N LYS A 31 -10.14 -29.31 1.47
CA LYS A 31 -10.72 -30.64 1.71
C LYS A 31 -11.23 -31.23 0.40
N LYS A 32 -11.41 -32.56 0.34
CA LYS A 32 -11.84 -33.26 -0.89
C LYS A 32 -13.24 -32.86 -1.37
N ASP A 33 -14.10 -32.42 -0.45
CA ASP A 33 -15.46 -31.92 -0.70
C ASP A 33 -15.49 -30.45 -1.17
N ALA A 34 -14.33 -29.81 -1.38
CA ALA A 34 -14.26 -28.42 -1.79
C ALA A 34 -15.02 -28.16 -3.10
N SER A 35 -15.79 -27.09 -3.12
CA SER A 35 -16.49 -26.61 -4.31
C SER A 35 -15.51 -26.11 -5.38
N GLU A 36 -15.94 -26.07 -6.64
CA GLU A 36 -15.13 -25.48 -7.74
C GLU A 36 -14.70 -24.04 -7.42
N ARG A 37 -15.56 -23.30 -6.72
CA ARG A 37 -15.29 -21.94 -6.26
C ARG A 37 -14.14 -21.88 -5.26
N GLU A 38 -14.10 -22.79 -4.30
CA GLU A 38 -13.02 -22.87 -3.31
C GLU A 38 -11.69 -23.28 -3.97
N ILE A 39 -11.74 -24.21 -4.92
CA ILE A 39 -10.58 -24.63 -5.72
C ILE A 39 -9.99 -23.45 -6.50
N LYS A 40 -10.85 -22.68 -7.21
CA LYS A 40 -10.43 -21.50 -7.96
C LYS A 40 -9.88 -20.39 -7.07
N LYS A 41 -10.49 -20.16 -5.90
CA LYS A 41 -10.03 -19.16 -4.92
C LYS A 41 -8.67 -19.54 -4.31
N ALA A 42 -8.50 -20.80 -3.94
CA ALA A 42 -7.24 -21.32 -3.39
C ALA A 42 -6.10 -21.21 -4.41
N TYR A 43 -6.35 -21.62 -5.66
CA TYR A 43 -5.39 -21.47 -6.75
C TYR A 43 -4.97 -20.01 -6.98
N ARG A 44 -5.92 -19.06 -7.02
CA ARG A 44 -5.61 -17.63 -7.18
C ARG A 44 -4.72 -17.10 -6.06
N THR A 45 -5.01 -17.50 -4.82
CA THR A 45 -4.26 -17.09 -3.63
C THR A 45 -2.82 -17.63 -3.66
N LEU A 46 -2.66 -18.93 -3.91
CA LEU A 46 -1.36 -19.59 -3.89
C LEU A 46 -0.50 -19.21 -5.11
N SER A 47 -1.10 -19.03 -6.29
CA SER A 47 -0.38 -18.57 -7.49
C SER A 47 0.19 -17.17 -7.32
N LYS A 48 -0.57 -16.24 -6.69
CA LYS A 48 -0.08 -14.90 -6.37
C LYS A 48 1.05 -14.92 -5.35
N LYS A 49 1.01 -15.87 -4.39
CA LYS A 49 2.03 -16.05 -3.35
C LYS A 49 3.36 -16.59 -3.91
N TYR A 50 3.30 -17.57 -4.80
CA TYR A 50 4.48 -18.25 -5.36
C TYR A 50 4.92 -17.69 -6.73
N HIS A 51 4.39 -16.55 -7.16
CA HIS A 51 4.70 -15.97 -8.46
C HIS A 51 6.20 -15.64 -8.60
N PRO A 52 6.87 -15.96 -9.73
CA PRO A 52 8.31 -15.71 -9.90
C PRO A 52 8.69 -14.23 -9.87
N ASP A 53 7.77 -13.34 -10.27
CA ASP A 53 7.97 -11.89 -10.24
C ASP A 53 8.07 -11.34 -8.80
N LYS A 54 7.42 -12.00 -7.84
CA LYS A 54 7.50 -11.63 -6.42
C LYS A 54 8.57 -12.40 -5.66
N ASN A 55 9.09 -13.46 -6.26
CA ASN A 55 10.03 -14.40 -5.64
C ASN A 55 11.23 -14.68 -6.56
N HIS A 56 11.87 -13.63 -7.06
CA HIS A 56 13.02 -13.75 -7.96
C HIS A 56 14.15 -14.57 -7.31
N GLY A 57 14.67 -15.57 -8.02
CA GLY A 57 15.83 -16.37 -7.59
C GLY A 57 15.54 -17.43 -6.51
N SER A 58 14.26 -17.70 -6.19
CA SER A 58 13.89 -18.77 -5.26
C SER A 58 13.39 -20.02 -5.98
N ASP A 59 14.25 -21.03 -6.11
CA ASP A 59 13.91 -22.32 -6.75
C ASP A 59 12.74 -23.03 -6.03
N THR A 60 12.58 -22.81 -4.73
CA THR A 60 11.51 -23.42 -3.94
C THR A 60 10.15 -22.80 -4.21
N ALA A 61 10.08 -21.50 -4.50
CA ALA A 61 8.84 -20.84 -4.91
C ALA A 61 8.44 -21.28 -6.33
N ALA A 62 9.41 -21.42 -7.24
CA ALA A 62 9.18 -21.93 -8.58
C ALA A 62 8.61 -23.36 -8.58
N GLN A 63 9.18 -24.28 -7.77
CA GLN A 63 8.66 -25.64 -7.63
C GLN A 63 7.21 -25.66 -7.12
N LYS A 64 6.92 -24.89 -6.07
CA LYS A 64 5.55 -24.79 -5.52
C LYS A 64 4.56 -24.19 -6.50
N PHE A 65 4.99 -23.25 -7.33
CA PHE A 65 4.15 -22.69 -8.38
C PHE A 65 3.73 -23.76 -9.39
N VAL A 66 4.68 -24.60 -9.83
CA VAL A 66 4.41 -25.72 -10.76
C VAL A 66 3.46 -26.76 -10.15
N GLU A 67 3.65 -27.09 -8.87
CA GLU A 67 2.79 -28.04 -8.15
C GLU A 67 1.36 -27.50 -7.99
N VAL A 68 1.20 -26.23 -7.62
CA VAL A 68 -0.11 -25.57 -7.49
C VAL A 68 -0.82 -25.47 -8.84
N ALA A 69 -0.10 -25.19 -9.92
CA ALA A 69 -0.67 -25.18 -11.28
C ALA A 69 -1.14 -26.59 -11.71
N SER A 70 -0.35 -27.62 -11.42
CA SER A 70 -0.69 -29.02 -11.73
C SER A 70 -1.93 -29.49 -10.95
N ALA A 71 -2.03 -29.11 -9.67
CA ALA A 71 -3.18 -29.40 -8.83
C ALA A 71 -4.45 -28.74 -9.38
N TYR A 72 -4.37 -27.49 -9.83
CA TYR A 72 -5.50 -26.79 -10.42
C TYR A 72 -5.92 -27.37 -11.77
N GLU A 73 -4.97 -27.74 -12.64
CA GLU A 73 -5.28 -28.39 -13.94
C GLU A 73 -6.17 -29.62 -13.74
N VAL A 74 -5.82 -30.46 -12.76
CA VAL A 74 -6.54 -31.71 -12.50
C VAL A 74 -7.86 -31.50 -11.76
N LEU A 75 -7.91 -30.58 -10.79
CA LEU A 75 -9.09 -30.38 -9.94
C LEU A 75 -10.12 -29.38 -10.50
N SER A 76 -9.75 -28.58 -11.53
CA SER A 76 -10.64 -27.57 -12.11
C SER A 76 -11.66 -28.15 -13.09
N ASP A 77 -11.33 -29.23 -13.80
CA ASP A 77 -12.26 -29.91 -14.71
C ASP A 77 -12.97 -31.08 -14.00
N LYS A 78 -14.29 -31.20 -14.25
CA LYS A 78 -15.14 -32.20 -13.57
C LYS A 78 -14.77 -33.63 -13.92
N GLU A 79 -14.32 -33.89 -15.14
CA GLU A 79 -13.94 -35.23 -15.62
C GLU A 79 -12.60 -35.65 -15.02
N THR A 80 -11.59 -34.79 -15.12
CA THR A 80 -10.25 -35.07 -14.56
C THR A 80 -10.29 -35.12 -13.05
N ARG A 81 -11.08 -34.28 -12.38
CA ARG A 81 -11.27 -34.31 -10.94
C ARG A 81 -11.86 -35.66 -10.49
N LYS A 82 -12.88 -36.15 -11.21
CA LYS A 82 -13.50 -37.44 -10.91
C LYS A 82 -12.52 -38.61 -11.06
N ILE A 83 -11.68 -38.57 -12.10
CA ILE A 83 -10.63 -39.57 -12.32
C ILE A 83 -9.60 -39.53 -11.18
N TYR A 84 -9.16 -38.33 -10.79
CA TYR A 84 -8.25 -38.14 -9.66
C TYR A 84 -8.87 -38.61 -8.33
N ASP A 85 -10.13 -38.29 -8.07
CA ASP A 85 -10.83 -38.70 -6.85
C ASP A 85 -10.99 -40.22 -6.75
N GLN A 86 -11.11 -40.92 -7.88
CA GLN A 86 -11.30 -42.38 -7.94
C GLN A 86 -9.99 -43.17 -7.98
N TYR A 87 -8.98 -42.67 -8.68
CA TYR A 87 -7.77 -43.43 -9.04
C TYR A 87 -6.47 -42.71 -8.66
N GLY A 88 -6.54 -41.54 -8.04
CA GLY A 88 -5.38 -40.77 -7.61
C GLY A 88 -4.50 -40.29 -8.77
N HIS A 89 -3.23 -40.03 -8.46
CA HIS A 89 -2.24 -39.58 -9.45
C HIS A 89 -2.05 -40.58 -10.61
N ASP A 90 -2.10 -41.88 -10.31
CA ASP A 90 -1.92 -42.95 -11.31
C ASP A 90 -3.05 -42.95 -12.34
N GLY A 91 -4.29 -42.65 -11.93
CA GLY A 91 -5.43 -42.50 -12.83
C GLY A 91 -5.27 -41.36 -13.82
N ILE A 92 -4.72 -40.23 -13.37
CA ILE A 92 -4.42 -39.09 -14.23
C ILE A 92 -3.29 -39.40 -15.21
N GLN A 93 -2.24 -40.11 -14.76
CA GLN A 93 -1.15 -40.52 -15.65
C GLN A 93 -1.61 -41.53 -16.72
N GLN A 94 -2.48 -42.48 -16.36
CA GLN A 94 -3.06 -43.43 -17.31
C GLN A 94 -4.04 -42.74 -18.27
N HIS A 95 -4.85 -41.80 -17.79
CA HIS A 95 -5.74 -41.00 -18.63
C HIS A 95 -4.93 -40.16 -19.65
N LYS A 96 -3.80 -39.58 -19.23
CA LYS A 96 -2.85 -38.87 -20.11
C LYS A 96 -2.13 -39.80 -21.11
N GLN A 97 -2.05 -41.12 -20.88
CA GLN A 97 -1.37 -42.09 -21.76
C GLN A 97 -2.34 -42.90 -22.66
N GLY A 98 -3.62 -43.03 -22.29
CA GLY A 98 -4.61 -43.88 -22.99
C GLY A 98 -5.50 -43.18 -24.02
N GLY A 99 -5.45 -41.84 -24.12
CA GLY A 99 -6.22 -41.05 -25.09
C GLY A 99 -5.49 -40.89 -26.42
N GLY A 100 -5.92 -41.60 -27.45
CA GLY A 100 -5.43 -41.43 -28.81
C GLY A 100 -5.84 -40.08 -29.41
N GLY A 101 -4.86 -39.19 -29.61
CA GLY A 101 -4.96 -38.03 -30.50
C GLY A 101 -5.13 -36.68 -29.79
N GLY A 102 -4.07 -35.87 -29.84
CA GLY A 102 -4.14 -34.42 -29.56
C GLY A 102 -3.31 -33.97 -28.37
N SER A 103 -2.27 -33.19 -28.65
CA SER A 103 -1.46 -32.40 -27.71
C SER A 103 -0.60 -33.16 -26.70
N ARG A 104 0.61 -33.52 -27.13
CA ARG A 104 1.82 -33.21 -26.34
C ARG A 104 1.95 -31.68 -26.21
N GLN A 105 1.04 -31.05 -25.50
CA GLN A 105 1.35 -29.78 -24.87
C GLN A 105 1.85 -30.14 -23.49
N GLN A 106 3.18 -30.18 -23.36
CA GLN A 106 3.75 -29.56 -22.16
C GLN A 106 3.23 -28.12 -22.19
N ASN A 107 2.03 -27.89 -21.66
CA ASN A 107 1.62 -26.55 -21.30
C ASN A 107 2.63 -26.16 -20.23
N ASP A 108 3.54 -25.25 -20.59
CA ASP A 108 4.35 -24.59 -19.59
C ASP A 108 3.38 -24.11 -18.50
N PRO A 109 3.60 -24.40 -17.21
CA PRO A 109 2.78 -23.86 -16.13
C PRO A 109 2.55 -22.34 -16.25
N PHE A 110 3.47 -21.63 -16.91
CA PHE A 110 3.34 -20.22 -17.28
C PHE A 110 2.38 -19.94 -18.46
N ASP A 111 2.22 -20.85 -19.41
CA ASP A 111 1.27 -20.74 -20.54
C ASP A 111 -0.17 -21.01 -20.08
N LEU A 112 -0.34 -21.94 -19.13
CA LEU A 112 -1.61 -22.18 -18.43
C LEU A 112 -2.04 -20.94 -17.62
N PHE A 113 -1.07 -20.26 -16.98
CA PHE A 113 -1.29 -18.98 -16.29
C PHE A 113 -1.58 -17.84 -17.27
N SER A 114 -0.85 -17.74 -18.39
CA SER A 114 -1.07 -16.71 -19.43
C SER A 114 -2.46 -16.80 -20.05
N ARG A 115 -3.03 -18.00 -20.13
CA ARG A 115 -4.41 -18.27 -20.55
C ARG A 115 -5.46 -17.91 -19.49
N PHE A 116 -5.08 -17.80 -18.22
CA PHE A 116 -5.98 -17.52 -17.09
C PHE A 116 -5.84 -16.09 -16.52
N PHE A 117 -4.67 -15.47 -16.65
CA PHE A 117 -4.32 -14.14 -16.10
C PHE A 117 -3.84 -13.12 -17.16
N GLY A 118 -3.69 -13.53 -18.43
CA GLY A 118 -3.51 -12.64 -19.58
C GLY A 118 -2.08 -12.56 -20.15
N GLY A 119 -1.86 -13.17 -21.33
CA GLY A 119 -0.59 -13.04 -22.06
C GLY A 119 -0.51 -13.80 -23.38
N SER A 120 -1.02 -13.20 -24.46
CA SER A 120 -0.84 -13.53 -25.88
C SER A 120 0.43 -14.33 -26.26
N GLY A 121 0.21 -15.56 -26.74
CA GLY A 121 1.18 -16.35 -27.50
C GLY A 121 0.68 -16.77 -28.88
N HIS A 122 0.00 -15.91 -29.65
CA HIS A 122 -0.04 -16.01 -31.12
C HIS A 122 -0.59 -14.72 -31.77
N PHE A 123 0.06 -14.34 -32.86
CA PHE A 123 -0.17 -13.16 -33.69
C PHE A 123 -1.65 -12.84 -33.98
N GLY A 124 -2.01 -11.55 -33.84
CA GLY A 124 -2.96 -10.89 -34.74
C GLY A 124 -4.43 -10.90 -34.32
N HIS A 125 -4.90 -9.71 -33.90
CA HIS A 125 -6.30 -9.24 -33.86
C HIS A 125 -7.21 -9.92 -32.82
N HIS A 126 -7.57 -9.18 -31.77
CA HIS A 126 -8.93 -8.92 -31.24
C HIS A 126 -8.80 -8.30 -29.83
N GLY A 127 -9.71 -7.38 -29.48
CA GLY A 127 -9.55 -6.38 -28.41
C GLY A 127 -9.16 -6.94 -27.03
N GLY A 128 -8.21 -6.27 -26.37
CA GLY A 128 -7.86 -6.56 -24.99
C GLY A 128 -9.09 -6.49 -24.08
N GLU A 129 -9.13 -7.35 -23.07
CA GLU A 129 -10.17 -7.31 -22.05
C GLU A 129 -10.32 -5.89 -21.53
N ARG A 130 -11.55 -5.37 -21.61
CA ARG A 130 -11.86 -4.04 -21.10
C ARG A 130 -11.48 -4.05 -19.61
N ARG A 131 -10.65 -3.10 -19.20
CA ARG A 131 -10.26 -2.90 -17.80
C ARG A 131 -11.03 -1.74 -17.19
N GLY A 132 -11.43 -1.90 -15.94
CA GLY A 132 -12.08 -0.89 -15.13
C GLY A 132 -11.11 0.20 -14.66
N PRO A 133 -11.64 1.32 -14.13
CA PRO A 133 -10.83 2.38 -13.56
C PRO A 133 -10.13 1.93 -12.28
N ASN A 134 -8.98 2.53 -12.00
CA ASN A 134 -8.28 2.35 -10.74
C ASN A 134 -8.98 3.11 -9.60
N MET A 135 -8.84 2.61 -8.37
CA MET A 135 -9.32 3.24 -7.15
C MET A 135 -8.13 3.81 -6.39
N GLU A 136 -8.20 5.06 -5.93
CA GLU A 136 -7.14 5.66 -5.12
C GLU A 136 -7.63 5.92 -3.69
N VAL A 137 -6.86 5.48 -2.70
CA VAL A 137 -7.18 5.66 -1.27
C VAL A 137 -5.99 6.26 -0.56
N ARG A 138 -6.23 7.19 0.37
CA ARG A 138 -5.19 7.78 1.21
C ARG A 138 -5.30 7.20 2.62
N VAL A 139 -4.21 6.61 3.10
CA VAL A 139 -4.13 6.08 4.47
C VAL A 139 -3.17 6.95 5.26
N ALA A 140 -3.69 7.54 6.34
CA ALA A 140 -2.91 8.36 7.26
C ALA A 140 -2.25 7.47 8.32
N VAL A 141 -0.93 7.59 8.45
CA VAL A 141 -0.10 6.75 9.32
C VAL A 141 0.78 7.65 10.19
N PRO A 142 0.89 7.41 11.51
CA PRO A 142 1.75 8.24 12.36
C PRO A 142 3.22 8.07 12.02
N LEU A 143 4.01 9.14 12.20
CA LEU A 143 5.45 9.16 11.93
C LEU A 143 6.20 8.03 12.66
N ARG A 144 5.76 7.68 13.86
CA ARG A 144 6.25 6.55 14.65
C ARG A 144 6.22 5.22 13.89
N ASP A 145 5.16 4.96 13.14
CA ASP A 145 4.99 3.69 12.43
C ASP A 145 5.88 3.65 11.17
N PHE A 146 6.18 4.80 10.57
CA PHE A 146 7.23 4.90 9.55
C PHE A 146 8.64 4.67 10.11
N TYR A 147 8.87 5.00 11.38
CA TYR A 147 10.16 4.78 12.05
C TYR A 147 10.35 3.31 12.43
N ASN A 148 9.37 2.75 13.15
CA ASN A 148 9.45 1.39 13.68
C ASN A 148 9.08 0.30 12.68
N GLY A 149 8.38 0.67 11.61
CA GLY A 149 7.68 -0.28 10.74
C GLY A 149 6.45 -0.85 11.44
N ARG A 150 5.39 -1.12 10.68
CA ARG A 150 4.14 -1.67 11.22
C ARG A 150 3.41 -2.47 10.15
N LYS A 151 2.79 -3.57 10.57
CA LYS A 151 1.73 -4.23 9.80
C LYS A 151 0.41 -3.73 10.34
N THR A 152 -0.36 -3.06 9.51
CA THR A 152 -1.66 -2.52 9.86
C THR A 152 -2.68 -2.98 8.82
N GLU A 153 -3.95 -2.87 9.15
CA GLU A 153 -5.05 -3.25 8.27
C GLU A 153 -5.90 -2.02 8.01
N PHE A 154 -6.40 -1.89 6.79
CA PHE A 154 -7.36 -0.85 6.45
C PHE A 154 -8.52 -1.49 5.69
N THR A 155 -9.71 -0.94 5.93
CA THR A 155 -10.93 -1.42 5.29
C THR A 155 -11.38 -0.41 4.25
N ILE A 156 -11.74 -0.89 3.07
CA ILE A 156 -12.32 -0.08 1.99
C ILE A 156 -13.70 -0.62 1.64
N GLU A 157 -14.58 0.28 1.22
CA GLU A 157 -15.86 -0.11 0.63
C GLU A 157 -15.74 -0.08 -0.88
N LYS A 158 -15.84 -1.25 -1.52
CA LYS A 158 -15.78 -1.37 -2.98
C LYS A 158 -17.00 -2.07 -3.52
N GLN A 159 -17.20 -1.92 -4.82
CA GLN A 159 -18.16 -2.73 -5.55
C GLN A 159 -17.56 -4.12 -5.81
N ALA A 160 -18.22 -5.15 -5.30
CA ALA A 160 -17.86 -6.55 -5.52
C ALA A 160 -18.92 -7.25 -6.38
N ILE A 161 -18.51 -8.25 -7.16
CA ILE A 161 -19.44 -9.11 -7.89
C ILE A 161 -20.35 -9.82 -6.87
N CYS A 162 -21.66 -9.77 -7.10
CA CYS A 162 -22.62 -10.37 -6.18
C CYS A 162 -22.34 -11.87 -6.05
N SER A 163 -21.94 -12.28 -4.85
CA SER A 163 -21.55 -13.65 -4.54
C SER A 163 -22.68 -14.68 -4.65
N ALA A 164 -23.95 -14.23 -4.59
CA ALA A 164 -25.14 -15.07 -4.68
C ALA A 164 -25.55 -15.41 -6.12
N CYS A 165 -25.27 -14.52 -7.09
CA CYS A 165 -25.60 -14.73 -8.50
C CYS A 165 -24.38 -14.77 -9.42
N GLU A 166 -23.18 -14.66 -8.86
CA GLU A 166 -21.89 -14.66 -9.58
C GLU A 166 -21.84 -13.66 -10.73
N GLY A 167 -22.49 -12.50 -10.56
CA GLY A 167 -22.52 -11.45 -11.56
C GLY A 167 -23.53 -11.66 -12.71
N THR A 168 -24.37 -12.71 -12.65
CA THR A 168 -25.44 -12.91 -13.63
C THR A 168 -26.62 -11.95 -13.40
N GLY A 169 -26.90 -11.63 -12.14
CA GLY A 169 -28.05 -10.82 -11.71
C GLY A 169 -29.36 -11.60 -11.59
N SER A 170 -29.36 -12.88 -11.97
CA SER A 170 -30.50 -13.77 -11.81
C SER A 170 -30.32 -14.67 -10.58
N GLU A 171 -31.41 -15.05 -9.93
CA GLU A 171 -31.41 -16.00 -8.82
C GLU A 171 -30.97 -17.41 -9.28
N ASP A 172 -31.42 -17.82 -10.46
CA ASP A 172 -31.17 -19.12 -11.08
C ASP A 172 -30.00 -19.12 -12.08
N GLY A 173 -29.32 -17.99 -12.25
CA GLY A 173 -28.26 -17.81 -13.24
C GLY A 173 -28.74 -17.75 -14.70
N HIS A 174 -30.04 -17.89 -14.97
CA HIS A 174 -30.58 -17.83 -16.33
C HIS A 174 -30.85 -16.40 -16.77
N VAL A 175 -30.27 -16.02 -17.91
CA VAL A 175 -30.44 -14.71 -18.54
C VAL A 175 -30.87 -14.88 -19.98
N GLU A 176 -31.99 -14.26 -20.34
CA GLU A 176 -32.53 -14.33 -21.70
C GLU A 176 -32.09 -13.13 -22.52
N THR A 177 -32.03 -13.28 -23.84
CA THR A 177 -31.74 -12.15 -24.72
C THR A 177 -32.97 -11.24 -24.74
N CYS A 178 -32.76 -9.93 -24.64
CA CYS A 178 -33.89 -9.00 -24.67
C CYS A 178 -34.56 -9.02 -26.03
N ASP A 179 -35.81 -9.50 -26.09
CA ASP A 179 -36.58 -9.61 -27.33
C ASP A 179 -36.78 -8.25 -28.02
N THR A 180 -36.84 -7.17 -27.25
CA THR A 180 -37.19 -5.87 -27.81
C THR A 180 -36.02 -5.11 -28.43
N CYS A 181 -34.77 -5.42 -28.09
CA CYS A 181 -33.60 -4.89 -28.79
C CYS A 181 -32.80 -5.99 -29.52
N GLY A 182 -33.22 -7.25 -29.42
CA GLY A 182 -32.51 -8.40 -29.97
C GLY A 182 -31.08 -8.51 -29.43
N GLY A 183 -30.87 -8.22 -28.15
CA GLY A 183 -29.54 -8.24 -27.53
C GLY A 183 -28.70 -6.97 -27.69
N ARG A 184 -29.14 -6.00 -28.51
CA ARG A 184 -28.33 -4.82 -28.85
C ARG A 184 -28.25 -3.75 -27.75
N GLY A 185 -29.08 -3.83 -26.72
CA GLY A 185 -29.13 -2.83 -25.64
C GLY A 185 -29.70 -1.47 -26.02
N VAL A 186 -29.79 -1.12 -27.30
CA VAL A 186 -30.32 0.15 -27.81
C VAL A 186 -31.45 -0.05 -28.81
N ARG A 187 -32.36 0.92 -28.92
CA ARG A 187 -33.40 1.01 -29.95
C ARG A 187 -33.21 2.28 -30.78
N ILE A 188 -33.45 2.18 -32.08
CA ILE A 188 -33.39 3.33 -33.00
C ILE A 188 -34.81 3.92 -33.08
N GLN A 189 -35.00 5.12 -32.53
CA GLN A 189 -36.24 5.87 -32.69
C GLN A 189 -36.05 6.95 -33.77
N ARG A 190 -37.01 7.05 -34.69
CA ARG A 190 -37.06 8.16 -35.65
C ARG A 190 -37.74 9.36 -34.98
N GLN A 191 -36.96 10.40 -34.69
CA GLN A 191 -37.48 11.67 -34.17
C GLN A 191 -37.61 12.67 -35.32
N GLN A 192 -38.80 13.26 -35.47
CA GLN A 192 -39.05 14.29 -36.47
C GLN A 192 -38.64 15.65 -35.88
N LEU A 193 -37.61 16.28 -36.47
CA LEU A 193 -37.12 17.59 -36.04
C LEU A 193 -37.79 18.73 -36.82
N ALA A 194 -38.23 18.46 -38.04
CA ALA A 194 -38.96 19.40 -38.89
C ALA A 194 -39.87 18.65 -39.88
N PRO A 195 -40.87 19.31 -40.51
CA PRO A 195 -41.61 18.75 -41.63
C PRO A 195 -40.64 18.25 -42.72
N GLY A 196 -40.62 16.94 -42.98
CA GLY A 196 -39.73 16.31 -43.97
C GLY A 196 -38.32 15.94 -43.50
N LEU A 197 -37.90 16.31 -42.27
CA LEU A 197 -36.59 15.95 -41.71
C LEU A 197 -36.73 15.03 -40.49
N PHE A 198 -36.38 13.76 -40.69
CA PHE A 198 -36.37 12.73 -39.64
C PHE A 198 -34.94 12.34 -39.30
N GLN A 199 -34.56 12.45 -38.03
CA GLN A 199 -33.29 11.94 -37.52
C GLN A 199 -33.51 10.58 -36.85
N GLN A 200 -32.61 9.64 -37.10
CA GLN A 200 -32.55 8.39 -36.32
C GLN A 200 -31.71 8.65 -35.07
N VAL A 201 -32.34 8.62 -33.90
CA VAL A 201 -31.69 8.72 -32.60
C VAL A 201 -31.64 7.34 -31.96
N GLN A 202 -30.45 6.95 -31.49
CA GLN A 202 -30.28 5.74 -30.68
C GLN A 202 -30.63 6.06 -29.23
N MET A 203 -31.60 5.35 -28.67
CA MET A 203 -31.93 5.42 -27.24
C MET A 203 -31.64 4.07 -26.58
N HIS A 204 -31.37 4.08 -25.27
CA HIS A 204 -31.27 2.83 -24.52
C HIS A 204 -32.61 2.07 -24.57
N CYS A 205 -32.55 0.75 -24.71
CA CYS A 205 -33.74 -0.09 -24.70
C CYS A 205 -34.32 -0.12 -23.29
N ASP A 206 -35.51 0.43 -23.09
CA ASP A 206 -36.18 0.50 -21.78
C ASP A 206 -36.37 -0.88 -21.13
N ALA A 207 -36.62 -1.90 -21.94
CA ALA A 207 -36.90 -3.27 -21.46
C ALA A 207 -35.68 -3.97 -20.84
N CYS A 208 -34.45 -3.60 -21.24
CA CYS A 208 -33.21 -4.18 -20.67
C CYS A 208 -32.28 -3.13 -20.07
N GLN A 209 -32.70 -1.87 -20.04
CA GLN A 209 -31.92 -0.71 -19.56
C GLN A 209 -30.50 -0.66 -20.14
N GLY A 210 -30.35 -0.97 -21.44
CA GLY A 210 -29.03 -0.99 -22.08
C GLY A 210 -28.27 -2.30 -21.98
N LYS A 211 -28.67 -3.25 -21.13
CA LYS A 211 -27.91 -4.49 -20.85
C LYS A 211 -27.99 -5.54 -21.97
N GLY A 212 -28.98 -5.44 -22.85
CA GLY A 212 -29.22 -6.43 -23.93
C GLY A 212 -29.77 -7.78 -23.45
N LYS A 213 -29.79 -8.04 -22.14
CA LYS A 213 -30.34 -9.24 -21.51
C LYS A 213 -31.49 -8.88 -20.56
N THR A 214 -32.44 -9.79 -20.43
CA THR A 214 -33.60 -9.70 -19.53
C THR A 214 -33.55 -10.83 -18.51
N ILE A 215 -33.86 -10.49 -17.25
CA ILE A 215 -33.80 -11.40 -16.11
C ILE A 215 -35.25 -11.67 -15.67
N LYS A 216 -35.67 -12.94 -15.67
CA LYS A 216 -37.02 -13.34 -15.22
C LYS A 216 -37.13 -13.42 -13.70
N HIS A 217 -36.09 -13.92 -13.03
CA HIS A 217 -36.01 -14.07 -11.59
C HIS A 217 -34.83 -13.25 -11.04
N PRO A 218 -35.03 -11.96 -10.71
CA PRO A 218 -33.96 -11.11 -10.20
C PRO A 218 -33.35 -11.70 -8.92
N CYS A 219 -32.02 -11.68 -8.83
CA CYS A 219 -31.33 -12.15 -7.63
C CYS A 219 -31.82 -11.37 -6.39
N PRO A 220 -32.19 -12.04 -5.29
CA PRO A 220 -32.74 -11.38 -4.10
C PRO A 220 -31.72 -10.51 -3.36
N VAL A 221 -30.42 -10.79 -3.50
CA VAL A 221 -29.34 -10.08 -2.81
C VAL A 221 -28.99 -8.77 -3.52
N CYS A 222 -28.85 -8.79 -4.86
CA CYS A 222 -28.45 -7.62 -5.64
C CYS A 222 -29.61 -6.98 -6.42
N SER A 223 -30.81 -7.55 -6.35
CA SER A 223 -32.00 -7.09 -7.09
C SER A 223 -31.75 -6.91 -8.60
N GLY A 224 -30.92 -7.77 -9.21
CA GLY A 224 -30.57 -7.71 -10.63
C GLY A 224 -29.49 -6.68 -11.01
N SER A 225 -28.82 -6.04 -10.03
CA SER A 225 -27.70 -5.12 -10.29
C SER A 225 -26.41 -5.86 -10.67
N ARG A 226 -26.28 -7.16 -10.31
CA ARG A 226 -25.10 -8.04 -10.49
C ARG A 226 -23.93 -7.77 -9.55
N VAL A 227 -23.96 -6.67 -8.81
CA VAL A 227 -22.87 -6.19 -7.94
C VAL A 227 -23.43 -5.66 -6.63
N ILE A 228 -22.65 -5.74 -5.56
CA ILE A 228 -22.99 -5.24 -4.23
C ILE A 228 -21.84 -4.39 -3.68
N ARG A 229 -22.15 -3.49 -2.74
CA ARG A 229 -21.13 -2.77 -1.97
C ARG A 229 -20.73 -3.65 -0.80
N GLU A 230 -19.45 -3.97 -0.71
CA GLU A 230 -18.89 -4.81 0.35
C GLU A 230 -17.64 -4.13 0.93
N SER A 231 -17.46 -4.27 2.24
CA SER A 231 -16.27 -3.81 2.92
C SER A 231 -15.20 -4.91 2.89
N GLU A 232 -14.03 -4.60 2.33
CA GLU A 232 -12.89 -5.52 2.28
C GLU A 232 -11.72 -4.94 3.06
N THR A 233 -11.08 -5.80 3.86
CA THR A 233 -9.91 -5.44 4.64
C THR A 233 -8.64 -5.87 3.92
N HIS A 234 -7.73 -4.93 3.70
CA HIS A 234 -6.42 -5.19 3.13
C HIS A 234 -5.31 -4.99 4.17
N VAL A 235 -4.30 -5.85 4.10
CA VAL A 235 -3.10 -5.75 4.94
C VAL A 235 -2.14 -4.76 4.29
N LEU A 236 -1.71 -3.77 5.07
CA LEU A 236 -0.77 -2.73 4.72
C LEU A 236 0.52 -2.94 5.52
N GLU A 237 1.61 -3.18 4.81
CA GLU A 237 2.93 -3.34 5.41
C GLU A 237 3.76 -2.07 5.20
N ILE A 238 4.13 -1.45 6.32
CA ILE A 238 4.90 -0.22 6.37
C ILE A 238 6.29 -0.58 6.83
N GLU A 239 7.25 -0.41 5.94
CA GLU A 239 8.66 -0.73 6.21
C GLU A 239 9.34 0.42 6.95
N LYS A 240 10.37 0.08 7.72
CA LYS A 240 11.20 1.05 8.44
C LYS A 240 11.83 2.04 7.47
N GLY A 241 11.66 3.32 7.74
CA GLY A 241 12.26 4.39 6.96
C GLY A 241 11.51 4.75 5.68
N MET A 242 10.42 4.04 5.35
CA MET A 242 9.67 4.23 4.11
C MET A 242 9.35 5.72 3.88
N PRO A 243 9.64 6.27 2.68
CA PRO A 243 9.47 7.71 2.41
C PRO A 243 8.00 8.13 2.35
N LYS A 244 7.76 9.45 2.44
CA LYS A 244 6.41 10.00 2.29
C LYS A 244 5.93 9.83 0.85
N GLY A 245 4.65 9.55 0.66
CA GLY A 245 4.03 9.49 -0.67
C GLY A 245 4.29 8.21 -1.46
N VAL A 246 4.83 7.16 -0.83
CA VAL A 246 4.94 5.84 -1.46
C VAL A 246 3.54 5.33 -1.83
N ARG A 247 3.46 4.76 -3.05
CA ARG A 247 2.25 4.18 -3.61
C ARG A 247 2.34 2.67 -3.49
N ILE A 248 1.40 2.07 -2.79
CA ILE A 248 1.27 0.62 -2.68
C ILE A 248 0.09 0.21 -3.57
N THR A 249 0.34 -0.70 -4.51
CA THR A 249 -0.66 -1.09 -5.52
C THR A 249 -1.14 -2.50 -5.25
N TYR A 250 -2.46 -2.66 -5.13
CA TYR A 250 -3.13 -3.95 -5.02
C TYR A 250 -3.83 -4.24 -6.36
N GLU A 251 -3.27 -5.19 -7.10
CA GLU A 251 -3.68 -5.47 -8.47
C GLU A 251 -5.09 -6.07 -8.55
N ASN A 252 -5.91 -5.51 -9.45
CA ASN A 252 -7.30 -5.95 -9.68
C ASN A 252 -8.19 -5.92 -8.43
N GLU A 253 -7.87 -5.07 -7.45
CA GLU A 253 -8.62 -4.93 -6.19
C GLU A 253 -9.53 -3.67 -6.16
N ALA A 254 -9.64 -2.91 -7.26
CA ALA A 254 -10.59 -1.80 -7.38
C ALA A 254 -12.04 -2.30 -7.56
N ASP A 255 -12.95 -1.39 -7.93
CA ASP A 255 -14.36 -1.74 -8.18
C ASP A 255 -14.51 -2.81 -9.27
N GLU A 256 -15.18 -3.90 -8.91
CA GLU A 256 -15.43 -5.04 -9.80
C GLU A 256 -16.68 -4.82 -10.67
N SER A 257 -16.67 -5.45 -11.85
CA SER A 257 -17.79 -5.49 -12.76
C SER A 257 -17.86 -6.83 -13.48
N PRO A 258 -19.06 -7.37 -13.77
CA PRO A 258 -19.20 -8.54 -14.63
C PRO A 258 -18.75 -8.29 -16.08
N ASP A 259 -18.70 -7.03 -16.51
CA ASP A 259 -18.49 -6.66 -17.92
C ASP A 259 -17.03 -6.32 -18.25
N TYR A 260 -16.16 -6.17 -17.23
CA TYR A 260 -14.75 -5.80 -17.39
C TYR A 260 -13.91 -6.23 -16.18
N VAL A 261 -12.60 -6.42 -16.39
CA VAL A 261 -11.65 -6.75 -15.31
C VAL A 261 -11.46 -5.53 -14.40
N ALA A 262 -11.41 -5.73 -13.09
CA ALA A 262 -11.20 -4.64 -12.14
C ALA A 262 -9.88 -3.88 -12.39
N GLY A 263 -9.86 -2.60 -12.07
CA GLY A 263 -8.63 -1.81 -12.02
C GLY A 263 -7.82 -2.10 -10.75
N ASP A 264 -6.75 -1.34 -10.56
CA ASP A 264 -5.88 -1.46 -9.39
C ASP A 264 -6.34 -0.56 -8.24
N LEU A 265 -6.21 -1.04 -7.01
CA LEU A 265 -6.33 -0.21 -5.81
C LEU A 265 -4.96 0.38 -5.49
N VAL A 266 -4.83 1.70 -5.60
CA VAL A 266 -3.60 2.43 -5.32
C VAL A 266 -3.72 3.14 -3.98
N VAL A 267 -2.96 2.67 -3.01
CA VAL A 267 -2.90 3.23 -1.66
C VAL A 267 -1.77 4.22 -1.57
N HIS A 268 -2.12 5.46 -1.25
CA HIS A 268 -1.20 6.55 -0.98
C HIS A 268 -0.98 6.66 0.52
N LEU A 269 0.26 6.41 0.95
CA LEU A 269 0.65 6.60 2.33
C LEU A 269 0.89 8.08 2.62
N ALA A 270 0.18 8.61 3.61
CA ALA A 270 0.36 9.96 4.12
C ALA A 270 0.78 9.90 5.60
N GLU A 271 1.67 10.80 6.00
CA GLU A 271 1.94 11.01 7.42
C GLU A 271 0.71 11.66 8.07
N SER A 272 0.21 11.09 9.16
CA SER A 272 -0.90 11.65 9.92
C SER A 272 -0.46 12.94 10.61
N GLU A 273 -1.44 13.80 10.93
CA GLU A 273 -1.15 14.93 11.80
C GLU A 273 -0.65 14.44 13.17
N PRO A 274 0.27 15.18 13.81
CA PRO A 274 0.80 14.77 15.10
C PRO A 274 -0.29 14.83 16.16
N ALA A 275 -0.51 13.72 16.83
CA ALA A 275 -1.44 13.59 17.94
C ALA A 275 -0.75 12.91 19.12
N LEU A 276 -1.08 13.35 20.34
CA LEU A 276 -0.65 12.68 21.56
C LEU A 276 -1.26 11.27 21.59
N GLY A 277 -0.41 10.26 21.71
CA GLY A 277 -0.85 8.87 21.86
C GLY A 277 -1.77 8.71 23.06
N GLN A 278 -2.90 8.02 22.86
CA GLN A 278 -3.86 7.74 23.94
C GLN A 278 -3.40 6.58 24.83
N LEU A 279 -2.67 5.63 24.24
CA LEU A 279 -2.11 4.46 24.91
C LEU A 279 -0.68 4.75 25.40
N GLU A 280 -0.30 4.15 26.52
CA GLU A 280 1.00 4.41 27.17
C GLU A 280 2.19 4.09 26.25
N HIS A 281 2.14 2.97 25.52
CA HIS A 281 3.17 2.56 24.55
C HIS A 281 3.19 3.42 23.28
N GLU A 282 2.18 4.27 23.07
CA GLU A 282 2.10 5.21 21.95
C GLU A 282 2.53 6.62 22.33
N ARG A 283 2.73 6.85 23.63
CA ARG A 283 3.01 8.15 24.24
C ARG A 283 4.50 8.48 24.14
N THR A 284 5.00 8.50 22.92
CA THR A 284 6.32 9.06 22.57
C THR A 284 6.22 10.57 22.40
N ASP A 285 7.34 11.29 22.48
CA ASP A 285 7.38 12.71 22.10
C ASP A 285 7.22 12.91 20.57
N GLY A 286 6.96 11.82 19.82
CA GLY A 286 6.62 11.75 18.40
C GLY A 286 5.69 12.83 17.87
N THR A 287 4.85 13.41 18.74
CA THR A 287 3.96 14.55 18.41
C THR A 287 4.72 15.82 17.97
N PHE A 288 5.95 16.03 18.43
CA PHE A 288 6.71 17.25 18.14
C PHE A 288 7.83 17.06 17.12
N PHE A 289 8.16 15.81 16.77
CA PHE A 289 9.12 15.54 15.71
C PHE A 289 8.56 15.93 14.35
N ARG A 290 9.40 16.55 13.53
CA ARG A 290 9.11 16.88 12.14
C ARG A 290 10.09 16.17 11.23
N ARG A 291 9.58 15.30 10.36
CA ARG A 291 10.41 14.58 9.38
C ARG A 291 10.64 15.41 8.13
N ARG A 292 11.90 15.55 7.74
CA ARG A 292 12.33 16.05 6.42
C ARG A 292 13.36 15.10 5.81
N GLY A 293 12.92 14.28 4.87
CA GLY A 293 13.77 13.24 4.28
C GLY A 293 14.13 12.16 5.30
N LYS A 294 15.43 11.94 5.50
CA LYS A 294 15.98 11.04 6.50
C LYS A 294 16.20 11.70 7.87
N ASP A 295 16.12 13.03 7.94
CA ASP A 295 16.43 13.75 9.18
C ASP A 295 15.14 14.09 9.94
N LEU A 296 15.30 14.19 11.26
CA LEU A 296 14.26 14.60 12.19
C LEU A 296 14.57 15.99 12.74
N PHE A 297 13.52 16.77 12.97
CA PHE A 297 13.62 18.13 13.52
C PHE A 297 12.78 18.23 14.79
N TRP A 298 13.39 18.77 15.84
CA TRP A 298 12.80 19.00 17.15
C TRP A 298 13.00 20.46 17.55
N ARG A 299 12.00 21.05 18.21
CA ARG A 299 12.10 22.40 18.76
C ARG A 299 12.09 22.32 20.28
N GLU A 300 13.25 22.56 20.88
CA GLU A 300 13.39 22.59 22.34
C GLU A 300 13.21 24.01 22.86
N VAL A 301 12.29 24.18 23.80
CA VAL A 301 11.99 25.49 24.38
C VAL A 301 12.82 25.68 25.64
N LEU A 302 13.64 26.73 25.66
CA LEU A 302 14.46 27.10 26.80
C LEU A 302 13.99 28.44 27.38
N SER A 303 13.94 28.53 28.70
CA SER A 303 13.86 29.82 29.38
C SER A 303 15.15 30.62 29.21
N LEU A 304 15.07 31.94 29.39
CA LEU A 304 16.26 32.81 29.41
C LEU A 304 17.34 32.30 30.41
N ARG A 305 16.93 31.77 31.57
CA ARG A 305 17.85 31.19 32.56
C ARG A 305 18.61 30.00 31.98
N GLU A 306 17.89 29.04 31.41
CA GLU A 306 18.48 27.82 30.84
C GLU A 306 19.36 28.11 29.63
N ALA A 307 18.90 28.99 28.74
CA ALA A 307 19.66 29.39 27.56
C ALA A 307 20.94 30.13 27.93
N TRP A 308 20.92 31.00 28.95
CA TRP A 308 22.08 31.82 29.28
C TRP A 308 23.03 31.16 30.29
N MET A 309 22.49 30.43 31.27
CA MET A 309 23.29 29.86 32.36
C MET A 309 23.61 28.38 32.18
N GLY A 310 22.96 27.68 31.25
CA GLY A 310 23.02 26.22 31.16
C GLY A 310 22.40 25.58 32.41
N ASP A 311 23.03 24.51 32.89
CA ASP A 311 22.60 23.75 34.07
C ASP A 311 21.17 23.20 33.93
N TRP A 312 20.98 22.44 32.85
CA TRP A 312 19.72 21.78 32.54
C TRP A 312 19.98 20.47 31.79
N THR A 313 19.03 19.54 31.97
CA THR A 313 18.98 18.24 31.30
C THR A 313 17.55 17.97 30.89
N ARG A 314 17.35 17.51 29.65
CA ARG A 314 16.06 17.13 29.07
C ARG A 314 16.18 15.73 28.49
N ASN A 315 15.17 14.92 28.70
CA ASN A 315 15.07 13.58 28.13
C ASN A 315 13.97 13.63 27.08
N ILE A 316 14.34 13.43 25.82
CA ILE A 316 13.39 13.30 24.71
C ILE A 316 13.11 11.80 24.54
N THR A 317 11.85 11.42 24.60
CA THR A 317 11.41 10.06 24.27
C THR A 317 11.25 9.94 22.76
N HIS A 318 12.18 9.24 22.11
CA HIS A 318 12.21 9.04 20.66
C HIS A 318 11.02 8.18 20.17
N LEU A 319 10.88 8.05 18.85
CA LEU A 319 9.81 7.34 18.16
C LEU A 319 9.78 5.83 18.45
N ASP A 320 10.90 5.21 18.82
CA ASP A 320 10.96 3.82 19.29
C ASP A 320 10.88 3.68 20.83
N GLY A 321 10.78 4.81 21.54
CA GLY A 321 10.71 4.87 23.00
C GLY A 321 12.05 4.97 23.72
N HIS A 322 13.20 4.93 23.03
CA HIS A 322 14.48 5.16 23.70
C HIS A 322 14.64 6.65 24.08
N ILE A 323 15.57 6.95 25.00
CA ILE A 323 15.77 8.31 25.52
C ILE A 323 16.98 8.97 24.87
N VAL A 324 16.77 10.10 24.20
CA VAL A 324 17.83 11.02 23.78
C VAL A 324 17.97 12.11 24.84
N GLN A 325 19.13 12.15 25.49
CA GLN A 325 19.41 13.13 26.53
C GLN A 325 20.09 14.37 25.97
N LEU A 326 19.42 15.52 26.11
CA LEU A 326 20.01 16.83 25.85
C LEU A 326 20.46 17.47 27.16
N SER A 327 21.65 18.03 27.20
CA SER A 327 22.13 18.74 28.39
C SER A 327 23.08 19.88 28.07
N ARG A 328 23.13 20.84 28.99
CA ARG A 328 24.15 21.91 28.98
C ARG A 328 24.73 22.09 30.37
N PRO A 329 26.07 21.98 30.53
CA PRO A 329 26.69 22.26 31.81
C PRO A 329 26.59 23.76 32.12
N ARG A 330 26.65 24.08 33.41
CA ARG A 330 26.60 25.46 33.90
C ARG A 330 27.67 26.33 33.21
N GLY A 331 27.26 27.51 32.74
CA GLY A 331 28.11 28.46 32.01
C GLY A 331 28.11 28.28 30.49
N SER A 332 27.41 27.29 29.96
CA SER A 332 27.26 27.09 28.52
C SER A 332 26.06 27.87 27.99
N VAL A 333 26.33 28.85 27.13
CA VAL A 333 25.29 29.70 26.53
C VAL A 333 24.76 29.05 25.25
N VAL A 334 23.43 29.07 25.09
CA VAL A 334 22.72 28.67 23.88
C VAL A 334 22.13 29.91 23.23
N GLN A 335 22.43 30.12 21.95
CA GLN A 335 21.85 31.22 21.18
C GLN A 335 20.43 30.86 20.71
N PRO A 336 19.51 31.83 20.61
CA PRO A 336 18.23 31.61 19.94
C PRO A 336 18.43 31.07 18.52
N HIS A 337 17.62 30.09 18.12
CA HIS A 337 17.70 29.39 16.84
C HIS A 337 19.02 28.64 16.59
N ALA A 338 19.86 28.46 17.61
CA ALA A 338 20.97 27.53 17.51
C ALA A 338 20.43 26.13 17.26
N VAL A 339 21.09 25.41 16.35
CA VAL A 339 20.76 24.01 16.02
C VAL A 339 21.87 23.12 16.54
N GLU A 340 21.53 22.19 17.43
CA GLU A 340 22.40 21.06 17.78
C GLU A 340 22.02 19.86 16.91
N ILE A 341 23.03 19.13 16.42
CA ILE A 341 22.85 17.91 15.63
C ILE A 341 23.21 16.72 16.51
N VAL A 342 22.23 15.88 16.80
CA VAL A 342 22.45 14.58 17.44
C VAL A 342 22.54 13.54 16.32
N LYS A 343 23.73 12.97 16.16
CA LYS A 343 24.03 12.03 15.08
C LYS A 343 23.28 10.71 15.25
N ASP A 344 22.89 10.12 14.13
CA ASP A 344 22.24 8.80 14.07
C ASP A 344 20.87 8.72 14.81
N GLU A 345 20.28 9.88 15.15
CA GLU A 345 18.99 10.00 15.83
C GLU A 345 17.87 10.49 14.89
N GLY A 346 18.08 10.48 13.58
CA GLY A 346 17.08 10.79 12.57
C GLY A 346 16.22 9.58 12.20
N MET A 347 15.52 9.62 11.07
CA MET A 347 14.76 8.47 10.55
C MET A 347 15.70 7.35 10.10
N PRO A 348 15.32 6.07 10.25
CA PRO A 348 16.00 4.98 9.59
C PRO A 348 15.97 5.19 8.07
N ILE A 349 17.07 4.90 7.41
CA ILE A 349 17.15 4.92 5.95
C ILE A 349 16.45 3.67 5.42
N TRP A 350 15.56 3.88 4.45
CA TRP A 350 14.77 2.79 3.88
C TRP A 350 15.69 1.81 3.15
N HIS A 351 15.58 0.51 3.44
CA HIS A 351 16.52 -0.50 2.94
C HIS A 351 16.63 -0.56 1.41
N GLN A 352 15.59 -0.18 0.66
CA GLN A 352 15.64 -0.13 -0.81
C GLN A 352 16.56 0.97 -1.34
N GLN A 353 16.94 1.93 -0.49
CA GLN A 353 17.88 3.01 -0.81
C GLN A 353 19.31 2.69 -0.36
N LEU A 354 19.52 1.59 0.37
CA LEU A 354 20.83 1.16 0.83
C LEU A 354 21.46 0.21 -0.18
N GLU A 355 22.78 0.28 -0.34
CA GLU A 355 23.52 -0.72 -1.10
C GLU A 355 23.54 -2.06 -0.34
N ASN A 356 23.62 -3.17 -1.08
CA ASN A 356 23.57 -4.51 -0.51
C ASN A 356 24.61 -4.69 0.63
N ASN A 357 24.18 -5.20 1.80
CA ASN A 357 24.94 -5.40 3.04
C ASN A 357 25.23 -4.18 3.93
N GLU A 358 24.71 -2.99 3.63
CA GLU A 358 24.73 -1.91 4.62
C GLU A 358 23.67 -2.18 5.69
N GLY A 359 24.09 -2.17 6.97
CA GLY A 359 23.18 -2.37 8.12
C GLY A 359 22.14 -1.25 8.26
N LEU A 360 21.40 -1.26 9.37
CA LEU A 360 20.49 -0.16 9.71
C LEU A 360 21.27 1.15 9.88
N GLN A 361 21.06 2.10 8.97
CA GLN A 361 21.57 3.46 9.04
C GLN A 361 20.44 4.42 9.40
N PHE A 362 20.78 5.51 10.06
CA PHE A 362 19.85 6.56 10.48
C PHE A 362 20.30 7.90 9.91
N GLY A 363 19.35 8.83 9.73
CA GLY A 363 19.67 10.24 9.55
C GLY A 363 20.05 10.90 10.87
N ASP A 364 20.01 12.22 10.91
CA ASP A 364 20.33 12.99 12.11
C ASP A 364 19.09 13.65 12.74
N LEU A 365 19.18 13.95 14.04
CA LEU A 365 18.20 14.77 14.76
C LEU A 365 18.73 16.20 14.90
N HIS A 366 18.01 17.14 14.31
CA HIS A 366 18.25 18.57 14.44
C HIS A 366 17.39 19.16 15.55
N VAL A 367 18.03 19.61 16.62
CA VAL A 367 17.39 20.25 17.77
C VAL A 367 17.57 21.76 17.64
N GLU A 368 16.50 22.48 17.29
CA GLU A 368 16.46 23.93 17.29
C GLU A 368 16.06 24.45 18.68
N TYR A 369 16.85 25.35 19.24
CA TYR A 369 16.55 25.98 20.53
C TYR A 369 15.76 27.28 20.38
N VAL A 370 14.55 27.30 20.93
CA VAL A 370 13.69 28.48 21.00
C VAL A 370 13.81 29.08 22.40
N VAL A 371 14.33 30.31 22.50
CA VAL A 371 14.48 30.97 23.79
C VAL A 371 13.27 31.84 24.07
N VAL A 372 12.60 31.58 25.19
CA VAL A 372 11.45 32.37 25.67
C VAL A 372 11.94 33.33 26.75
N LEU A 373 11.70 34.63 26.51
CA LEU A 373 11.98 35.67 27.48
C LEU A 373 10.80 35.83 28.45
N PRO A 374 11.05 36.22 29.72
CA PRO A 374 9.98 36.61 30.63
C PRO A 374 9.23 37.84 30.13
N ASP A 375 7.90 37.85 30.28
CA ASP A 375 7.05 38.98 29.86
C ASP A 375 7.22 40.22 30.76
N ILE A 376 7.68 40.02 32.00
CA ILE A 376 7.80 41.07 33.02
C ILE A 376 9.14 40.92 33.73
N MET A 377 9.80 42.05 34.01
CA MET A 377 11.02 42.12 34.82
C MET A 377 10.72 42.83 36.14
N GLU A 378 10.99 42.17 37.27
CA GLU A 378 10.87 42.78 38.59
C GLU A 378 11.98 43.83 38.82
N LYS A 379 11.70 44.88 39.61
CA LYS A 379 12.67 45.97 39.87
C LYS A 379 13.98 45.50 40.50
N SER A 380 13.93 44.48 41.35
CA SER A 380 15.12 43.85 41.96
C SER A 380 15.99 43.20 40.88
N MET A 381 15.37 42.40 40.03
CA MET A 381 16.00 41.72 38.89
C MET A 381 16.60 42.74 37.92
N GLU A 382 15.84 43.76 37.53
CA GLU A 382 16.29 44.82 36.62
C GLU A 382 17.60 45.45 37.09
N LYS A 383 17.67 45.82 38.38
CA LYS A 383 18.86 46.46 38.95
C LYS A 383 20.10 45.55 38.89
N GLU A 384 19.94 44.27 39.16
CA GLU A 384 21.03 43.29 39.13
C GLU A 384 21.50 43.04 37.69
N PHE A 385 20.57 42.76 36.78
CA PHE A 385 20.87 42.53 35.37
C PHE A 385 21.53 43.76 34.73
N TRP A 386 21.03 44.96 35.01
CA TRP A 386 21.60 46.21 34.51
C TRP A 386 23.08 46.37 34.95
N SER A 387 23.35 46.15 36.23
CA SER A 387 24.71 46.22 36.78
C SER A 387 25.66 45.22 36.12
N VAL A 388 25.20 43.98 35.89
CA VAL A 388 25.98 42.94 35.21
C VAL A 388 26.28 43.35 33.76
N TRP A 389 25.26 43.78 33.02
CA TRP A 389 25.41 44.15 31.61
C TRP A 389 26.27 45.38 31.41
N GLU A 390 26.16 46.40 32.25
CA GLU A 390 27.02 47.58 32.18
C GLU A 390 28.49 47.23 32.43
N LYS A 391 28.78 46.35 33.40
CA LYS A 391 30.14 45.85 33.63
C LYS A 391 30.67 45.07 32.43
N TYR A 392 29.83 44.20 31.83
CA TYR A 392 30.20 43.43 30.65
C TYR A 392 30.43 44.33 29.44
N ARG A 393 29.55 45.30 29.19
CA ARG A 393 29.64 46.27 28.09
C ARG A 393 30.92 47.10 28.18
N LYS A 394 31.27 47.60 29.38
CA LYS A 394 32.53 48.31 29.60
C LYS A 394 33.76 47.45 29.33
N LYS A 395 33.67 46.13 29.54
CA LYS A 395 34.78 45.19 29.34
C LYS A 395 34.91 44.68 27.90
N LYS A 396 33.79 44.45 27.20
CA LYS A 396 33.75 43.80 25.88
C LYS A 396 33.29 44.69 24.72
N GLY A 397 32.83 45.92 24.99
CA GLY A 397 32.80 47.02 24.02
C GLY A 397 32.01 46.82 22.73
N VAL A 398 30.90 46.07 22.70
CA VAL A 398 30.10 45.93 21.47
C VAL A 398 29.01 47.00 21.43
N GLN A 399 29.19 48.03 20.59
CA GLN A 399 28.11 48.91 20.15
C GLN A 399 27.47 48.30 18.90
N ILE A 400 26.31 47.65 19.05
CA ILE A 400 25.67 46.91 17.96
C ILE A 400 25.25 47.85 16.82
N ASP A 401 24.79 49.06 17.14
CA ASP A 401 24.24 50.00 16.15
C ASP A 401 25.28 50.52 15.15
N GLY A 402 26.53 50.76 15.58
CA GLY A 402 27.59 51.26 14.70
C GLY A 402 28.13 50.23 13.70
N HIS A 403 27.91 48.94 13.95
CA HIS A 403 28.44 47.85 13.10
C HIS A 403 27.45 47.36 12.04
N LEU A 404 26.18 47.78 12.10
CA LEU A 404 25.14 47.30 11.18
C LEU A 404 25.04 48.13 9.89
N GLY A 405 25.87 49.16 9.72
CA GLY A 405 25.84 50.04 8.55
C GLY A 405 24.50 50.74 8.37
N ARG A 406 23.71 50.86 9.44
CA ARG A 406 22.39 51.51 9.39
C ARG A 406 22.58 53.01 9.19
N PRO A 407 21.78 53.64 8.33
CA PRO A 407 21.79 55.09 8.17
C PRO A 407 21.44 55.75 9.50
N GLU A 408 22.21 56.76 9.90
CA GLU A 408 21.96 57.52 11.14
C GLU A 408 20.78 58.49 11.00
N GLY A 409 20.23 58.67 9.79
CA GLY A 409 19.13 59.58 9.51
C GLY A 409 18.28 59.14 8.34
N ALA A 410 17.22 59.91 8.07
CA ALA A 410 16.32 59.66 6.95
C ALA A 410 17.07 59.75 5.61
N ILE A 411 17.06 58.67 4.84
CA ILE A 411 17.56 58.67 3.46
C ILE A 411 16.51 59.35 2.58
N LYS A 412 16.92 60.36 1.79
CA LYS A 412 16.10 60.87 0.70
C LYS A 412 16.19 59.88 -0.47
N MET A 413 15.07 59.22 -0.79
CA MET A 413 14.97 58.41 -1.99
C MET A 413 14.93 59.34 -3.22
N PRO A 414 15.62 59.01 -4.31
CA PRO A 414 15.55 59.80 -5.53
C PRO A 414 14.10 59.85 -6.03
N THR A 415 13.64 61.04 -6.41
CA THR A 415 12.36 61.21 -7.10
C THR A 415 12.53 60.83 -8.58
N PRO A 416 11.50 60.24 -9.24
CA PRO A 416 11.60 59.75 -10.61
C PRO A 416 12.09 60.77 -11.65
N ASP A 417 12.02 62.06 -11.34
CA ASP A 417 12.37 63.15 -12.24
C ASP A 417 13.87 63.54 -12.23
N GLU A 418 14.69 62.94 -11.34
CA GLU A 418 16.11 63.27 -11.17
C GLU A 418 17.08 62.22 -11.74
N GLU A 419 16.61 61.03 -12.11
CA GLU A 419 17.42 60.04 -12.83
C GLU A 419 17.28 60.30 -14.33
N GLY A 420 18.17 61.16 -14.85
CA GLY A 420 18.39 61.28 -16.28
C GLY A 420 18.60 59.89 -16.87
N HIS A 421 17.74 59.54 -17.84
CA HIS A 421 17.94 58.40 -18.72
C HIS A 421 19.29 58.56 -19.43
N ASP A 422 20.35 58.01 -18.85
CA ASP A 422 21.56 57.70 -19.60
C ASP A 422 21.23 56.47 -20.45
N GLU A 423 20.75 56.73 -21.67
CA GLU A 423 20.73 55.75 -22.76
C GLU A 423 22.17 55.35 -23.08
N LEU A 424 22.56 54.11 -22.74
CA LEU A 424 23.54 53.31 -23.49
C LEU A 424 23.25 51.81 -23.37
#